data_AF-A0A661DIV7-F1
#
_entry.id   AF-A0A661DIV7-F1
#
_cell.length_a   1.000
_cell.length_b   1.000
_cell.length_c   1.000
_cell.angle_alpha   90.00
_cell.angle_beta   90.00
_cell.angle_gamma   90.00
#
_symmetry.space_group_name_H-M   'P 1'
#
loop_
_entity.id
_entity.type
_entity.pdbx_description
1 polymer ?
#
loop_
_entity_poly.entity_id
_entity_poly.type
_entity_poly.pdbx_seq_one_letter_code
_entity_poly.pdbx_strand_id
1 'polypeptide(L)'
;ERNGCVVGAVQVRDEHQIMLITNGGTLVRTPVKDVSIVGRNTQGVKLINLTKKEKLVGLERVLEEEDESEDESEGDEVEETGEE
;
A
#
# COMPACT_ATOMS: atom_id res chain seq x y z
N GLU A 1 8.47 11.54 -19.03
CA GLU A 1 8.08 11.86 -17.64
C GLU A 1 8.95 11.13 -16.61
N ARG A 2 9.00 11.62 -15.37
CA ARG A 2 9.71 10.97 -14.25
C ARG A 2 8.86 9.97 -13.46
N ASN A 3 7.53 10.15 -13.48
CA ASN A 3 6.58 9.28 -12.78
C ASN A 3 5.84 8.39 -13.79
N GLY A 4 5.50 7.17 -13.39
CA GLY A 4 4.60 6.30 -14.13
C GLY A 4 3.14 6.48 -13.69
N CYS A 5 2.27 5.61 -14.17
CA CYS A 5 0.88 5.53 -13.72
C CYS A 5 0.79 5.10 -12.25
N VAL A 6 -0.29 5.50 -11.58
CA VAL A 6 -0.64 5.01 -10.24
C VAL A 6 -0.98 3.51 -10.34
N VAL A 7 -0.38 2.71 -9.47
CA VAL A 7 -0.61 1.25 -9.41
C VAL A 7 -1.74 0.91 -8.43
N GLY A 8 -1.81 1.63 -7.31
CA GLY A 8 -2.83 1.46 -6.29
C GLY A 8 -2.63 2.42 -5.13
N ALA A 9 -3.59 2.42 -4.20
CA ALA A 9 -3.51 3.11 -2.92
C ALA A 9 -4.10 2.18 -1.87
N VAL A 10 -3.45 2.13 -0.70
CA VAL A 10 -3.89 1.28 0.41
C VAL A 10 -3.81 2.08 1.70
N GLN A 11 -4.86 1.97 2.52
CA GLN A 11 -4.88 2.59 3.83
C GLN A 11 -4.03 1.78 4.81
N VAL A 12 -3.19 2.47 5.58
CA VAL A 12 -2.24 1.85 6.51
C VAL A 12 -2.22 2.57 7.85
N ARG A 13 -1.77 1.84 8.87
CA ARG A 13 -1.40 2.30 10.21
C ARG A 13 0.10 2.04 10.38
N ASP A 14 0.73 2.67 11.37
CA ASP A 14 2.19 2.62 11.55
C ASP A 14 2.73 1.21 11.84
N GLU A 15 1.90 0.35 12.42
CA GLU A 15 2.20 -1.06 12.70
C GLU A 15 2.14 -1.96 11.45
N HIS A 16 1.45 -1.52 10.40
CA HIS A 16 1.28 -2.35 9.22
C HIS A 16 2.58 -2.50 8.42
N GLN A 17 2.58 -3.51 7.57
CA GLN A 17 3.59 -3.68 6.54
C GLN A 17 2.92 -3.67 5.17
N ILE A 18 3.66 -3.22 4.16
CA ILE A 18 3.22 -3.24 2.77
C ILE A 18 4.08 -4.16 1.93
N MET A 19 3.46 -4.83 0.97
CA MET A 19 4.11 -5.67 -0.01
C MET A 19 4.09 -4.98 -1.38
N LEU A 20 5.28 -4.79 -1.96
CA LEU A 20 5.46 -4.28 -3.30
C LEU A 20 5.74 -5.43 -4.25
N ILE A 21 4.94 -5.54 -5.32
CA ILE A 21 4.99 -6.67 -6.25
C ILE A 21 5.35 -6.16 -7.63
N THR A 22 6.40 -6.74 -8.21
CA THR A 22 6.85 -6.44 -9.57
C THR A 22 6.33 -7.48 -10.57
N ASN A 23 6.26 -7.11 -11.85
CA ASN A 23 5.94 -8.06 -12.92
C ASN A 23 7.01 -9.15 -13.12
N GLY A 24 8.20 -8.99 -12.53
CA GLY A 24 9.25 -10.01 -12.51
C GLY A 24 9.05 -11.08 -11.43
N GLY A 25 8.01 -10.96 -10.59
CA GLY A 25 7.80 -11.87 -9.46
C GLY A 25 8.65 -11.54 -8.24
N THR A 26 9.31 -10.37 -8.21
CA THR A 26 10.00 -9.88 -7.02
C THR A 26 8.99 -9.26 -6.05
N LEU A 27 8.98 -9.74 -4.81
CA LEU A 27 8.18 -9.22 -3.70
C LEU A 27 9.10 -8.52 -2.70
N VAL A 28 8.75 -7.30 -2.31
CA VAL A 28 9.49 -6.54 -1.29
C VAL A 28 8.54 -6.13 -0.16
N ARG A 29 8.78 -6.69 1.03
CA ARG A 29 8.06 -6.35 2.27
C ARG A 29 8.73 -5.15 2.93
N THR A 30 7.96 -4.11 3.22
CA THR A 30 8.46 -2.87 3.83
C THR A 30 7.56 -2.48 5.01
N PRO A 31 8.10 -2.27 6.21
CA PRO A 31 7.35 -1.71 7.33
C PRO A 31 6.87 -0.28 7.01
N VAL A 32 5.63 0.05 7.33
CA VAL A 32 5.07 1.39 7.05
C VAL A 32 5.82 2.48 7.81
N LYS A 33 6.25 2.20 9.04
CA LYS A 33 7.08 3.11 9.85
C LYS A 33 8.39 3.56 9.19
N ASP A 34 8.91 2.81 8.22
CA ASP A 34 10.15 3.16 7.50
C ASP A 34 9.88 4.04 6.26
N VAL A 35 8.61 4.23 5.89
CA VAL A 35 8.19 5.08 4.78
C VAL A 35 8.12 6.53 5.22
N SER A 36 8.76 7.42 4.46
CA SER A 36 8.77 8.84 4.77
C SER A 36 7.38 9.48 4.61
N ILE A 37 6.95 10.20 5.64
CA ILE A 37 5.71 11.00 5.61
C ILE A 37 5.95 12.25 4.77
N VAL A 38 5.19 12.39 3.69
CA VAL A 38 5.25 13.54 2.78
C VAL A 38 3.83 14.03 2.45
N GLY A 39 3.70 15.28 1.99
CA GLY A 39 2.41 15.84 1.58
C GLY A 39 1.82 15.17 0.33
N ARG A 40 0.50 15.34 0.14
CA ARG A 40 -0.26 14.74 -0.99
C ARG A 40 0.21 15.22 -2.37
N ASN A 41 0.57 16.50 -2.50
CA ASN A 41 1.06 17.07 -3.75
C ASN A 41 2.60 17.07 -3.79
N THR A 42 3.18 15.87 -3.71
CA THR A 42 4.64 15.66 -3.77
C THR A 42 4.96 14.48 -4.69
N GLN A 43 6.25 14.32 -5.02
CA GLN A 43 6.70 13.16 -5.80
C GLN A 43 6.85 11.89 -4.94
N GLY A 44 6.88 12.02 -3.61
CA GLY A 44 7.19 10.91 -2.72
C GLY A 44 8.67 10.54 -2.67
N VAL A 45 8.95 9.41 -2.03
CA VAL A 45 10.29 8.82 -1.89
C VAL A 45 10.35 7.50 -2.65
N LYS A 46 11.57 7.10 -3.04
CA LYS A 46 11.78 5.80 -3.67
C LYS A 46 11.88 4.72 -2.59
N LEU A 47 10.98 3.74 -2.64
CA LEU A 47 11.01 2.58 -1.75
C LEU A 47 11.91 1.44 -2.27
N ILE A 48 11.85 1.14 -3.57
CA ILE A 48 12.61 0.04 -4.18
C ILE A 48 13.31 0.49 -5.48
N ASN A 49 14.41 -0.17 -5.80
CA ASN A 49 15.05 -0.06 -7.11
C ASN A 49 14.51 -1.14 -8.03
N LEU A 50 13.91 -0.73 -9.15
CA LEU A 50 13.50 -1.63 -10.22
C LEU A 50 14.61 -1.76 -11.25
N THR A 51 14.79 -2.95 -11.82
CA THR A 51 15.65 -3.12 -13.00
C THR A 51 15.00 -2.48 -14.23
N LYS A 52 15.77 -2.26 -15.31
CA LYS A 52 15.27 -1.57 -16.52
C LYS A 52 14.06 -2.24 -17.21
N LYS A 53 13.79 -3.51 -16.91
CA LYS A 53 12.69 -4.29 -17.51
C LYS A 53 11.52 -4.55 -16.55
N GLU A 54 11.68 -4.20 -15.27
CA GLU A 54 10.66 -4.44 -14.26
C GLU A 54 9.79 -3.21 -14.04
N LYS A 55 8.53 -3.48 -13.73
CA LYS A 55 7.55 -2.48 -13.33
C LYS A 55 6.90 -2.96 -12.04
N LEU A 56 6.57 -2.01 -11.16
CA LEU A 56 5.67 -2.27 -10.05
C LEU A 56 4.26 -2.51 -10.63
N VAL A 57 3.63 -3.60 -10.23
CA VAL A 57 2.30 -4.01 -10.70
C VAL A 57 1.33 -4.30 -9.55
N GLY A 58 1.81 -4.40 -8.32
CA GLY A 58 0.96 -4.58 -7.15
C GLY A 58 1.50 -3.85 -5.92
N LEU A 59 0.56 -3.43 -5.09
CA LEU A 59 0.77 -2.86 -3.76
C LEU A 59 -0.34 -3.42 -2.89
N GLU A 60 0.02 -4.09 -1.80
CA GLU A 60 -0.96 -4.66 -0.87
C GLU A 60 -0.50 -4.47 0.58
N ARG A 61 -1.44 -4.31 1.51
CA ARG A 61 -1.13 -4.33 2.93
C ARG A 61 -1.01 -5.78 3.39
N VAL A 62 0.05 -6.07 4.13
CA VAL A 62 0.22 -7.37 4.78
C VAL A 62 -0.67 -7.37 6.03
N LEU A 63 -1.61 -8.32 6.08
CA LEU A 63 -2.30 -8.67 7.30
C LEU A 63 -1.31 -9.46 8.16
N GLU A 64 -1.06 -9.00 9.38
CA GLU A 64 -0.39 -9.85 10.35
C GLU A 64 -1.45 -10.86 10.81
N GLU A 65 -1.15 -12.15 10.68
CA GLU A 65 -1.99 -13.17 11.31
C GLU A 65 -1.79 -12.98 12.82
N GLU A 66 -2.80 -12.39 13.47
CA GLU A 66 -2.93 -12.45 14.91
C GLU A 66 -3.00 -13.93 15.28
N ASP A 67 -2.04 -14.43 16.06
CA ASP A 67 -2.26 -15.65 16.83
C ASP A 67 -3.61 -15.47 17.54
N GLU A 68 -4.60 -16.29 17.16
CA GLU A 68 -6.03 -16.23 17.51
C GLU A 68 -6.35 -15.53 18.84
N SER A 69 -6.48 -14.21 18.80
CA SER A 69 -7.13 -13.45 19.88
C SER A 69 -8.06 -12.44 19.24
N GLU A 70 -9.35 -12.75 19.42
CA GLU A 70 -10.52 -12.07 18.91
C GLU A 70 -10.45 -10.54 19.04
N ASP A 71 -10.50 -9.83 17.91
CA ASP A 71 -10.99 -8.44 17.87
C ASP A 71 -11.80 -8.19 16.59
N GLU A 72 -13.12 -8.36 16.71
CA GLU A 72 -14.10 -7.91 15.72
C GLU A 72 -14.43 -6.42 15.97
N SER A 73 -13.81 -5.51 15.22
CA SER A 73 -14.19 -4.07 15.09
C SER A 73 -13.29 -3.45 14.00
N GLU A 74 -13.66 -2.73 12.94
CA GLU A 74 -14.81 -1.92 12.50
C GLU A 74 -14.75 -1.97 10.95
N GLY A 75 -15.85 -2.00 10.21
CA GLY A 75 -16.69 -0.83 9.95
C GLY A 75 -16.35 -0.23 8.58
N ASP A 76 -16.93 -0.79 7.52
CA ASP A 76 -17.03 -0.11 6.21
C ASP A 76 -18.50 0.36 6.06
N GLU A 77 -18.81 1.48 6.70
CA GLU A 77 -20.00 2.26 6.39
C GLU A 77 -19.72 3.04 5.10
N VAL A 78 -20.20 2.53 3.98
CA VAL A 78 -20.31 3.32 2.75
C VAL A 78 -21.73 3.84 2.67
N GLU A 79 -21.98 4.99 3.31
CA GLU A 79 -23.07 5.87 2.90
C GLU A 79 -22.60 6.71 1.71
N GLU A 80 -23.29 6.60 0.57
CA GLU A 80 -24.06 7.74 0.04
C GLU A 80 -24.78 7.43 -1.28
N THR A 81 -25.83 8.24 -1.48
CA THR A 81 -26.68 8.48 -2.66
C THR A 81 -27.88 7.54 -2.75
N GLY A 82 -29.14 7.96 -2.57
CA GLY A 82 -29.72 9.29 -2.73
C GLY A 82 -30.52 9.33 -4.04
N GLU A 83 -31.68 8.67 -4.08
CA GLU A 83 -32.73 8.90 -5.07
C GLU A 83 -34.10 8.85 -4.36
N GLU A 84 -34.72 10.03 -4.29
CA GLU A 84 -36.15 10.41 -4.39
C GLU A 84 -36.51 11.61 -3.50
#